data_AF-A0A0E3S3A6-F1
#
_entry.id   AF-A0A0E3S3A6-F1
#
_cell.length_a   1.000
_cell.length_b   1.000
_cell.length_c   1.000
_cell.angle_alpha   90.00
_cell.angle_beta   90.00
_cell.angle_gamma   90.00
#
_symmetry.space_group_name_H-M   'P 1'
#
loop_
_entity.id
_entity.type
_entity.pdbx_description
1 polymer ?
#
loop_
_entity_poly.entity_id
_entity_poly.type
_entity_poly.pdbx_seq_one_letter_code
_entity_poly.pdbx_strand_id
1 'polypeptide(L)'
;MIDEVIKVFKKIDAKDYRILTGIETGMKHFEWVPIEELNKYTKTPFDKLEYRLRKLVREKLVVRTTQPYEGYQIYFEGYDALALNAFVKRKSISAIGDEIGVGKESVILEAIRQPELAIGKPFPVIIKFHREGRTSFKQIKRVREHIGEREHFSWIYAARLAAQREYEIMTKVYPQVSIPKPLDQNRHAIVMEIAKGSLLSKTRLHNAEWYLDEILRQVKITYSLGIIHADLSEYNIFVSEDGVQLIDWPQYITPAHPQADEILERDVSNVLVHFNRKYGIKRDLEEVIGEIKSAASLIKATEEEGRDEEGNEEVSRDEEGNEEISRDEEGNEEAIIKESHIEGTGKRRGD
;
A
#
# COMPACT_ATOMS: atom_id res chain seq x y z
N MET A 1 4.79 -15.53 -14.48
CA MET A 1 3.54 -15.12 -13.79
C MET A 1 2.87 -13.98 -14.53
N ILE A 2 3.60 -12.95 -14.98
CA ILE A 2 3.05 -11.88 -15.83
C ILE A 2 2.35 -12.33 -17.12
N ASP A 3 2.91 -13.36 -17.78
CA ASP A 3 2.30 -13.96 -18.97
C ASP A 3 0.89 -14.49 -18.71
N GLU A 4 0.63 -15.02 -17.51
CA GLU A 4 -0.70 -15.51 -17.15
C GLU A 4 -1.65 -14.34 -16.89
N VAL A 5 -1.25 -13.32 -16.12
CA VAL A 5 -2.11 -12.17 -15.80
C VAL A 5 -2.47 -11.36 -17.04
N ILE A 6 -1.51 -11.06 -17.93
CA ILE A 6 -1.76 -10.31 -19.17
C ILE A 6 -2.61 -11.12 -20.17
N LYS A 7 -2.34 -12.42 -20.32
CA LYS A 7 -3.15 -13.30 -21.19
C LYS A 7 -4.57 -13.44 -20.67
N VAL A 8 -4.75 -13.48 -19.36
CA VAL A 8 -6.07 -13.56 -18.72
C VAL A 8 -6.81 -12.23 -18.87
N PHE A 9 -6.12 -11.09 -18.70
CA PHE A 9 -6.70 -9.75 -18.90
C PHE A 9 -7.38 -9.57 -20.26
N LYS A 10 -6.71 -10.01 -21.34
CA LYS A 10 -7.25 -9.92 -22.70
C LYS A 10 -8.47 -10.84 -22.95
N LYS A 11 -8.71 -11.82 -22.09
CA LYS A 11 -9.79 -12.81 -22.22
C LYS A 11 -11.02 -12.49 -21.37
N ILE A 12 -10.94 -11.52 -20.45
CA ILE A 12 -12.04 -11.09 -19.57
C ILE A 12 -12.82 -9.97 -20.25
N ASP A 13 -14.15 -10.01 -20.21
CA ASP A 13 -15.01 -8.94 -20.71
C ASP A 13 -15.72 -8.17 -19.57
N ALA A 14 -16.54 -7.18 -19.92
CA ALA A 14 -17.26 -6.35 -18.95
C ALA A 14 -18.21 -7.15 -18.02
N LYS A 15 -18.77 -8.27 -18.49
CA LYS A 15 -19.65 -9.12 -17.68
C LYS A 15 -18.84 -9.98 -16.70
N ASP A 16 -17.68 -10.46 -17.14
CA ASP A 16 -16.74 -11.16 -16.27
C ASP A 16 -16.25 -10.23 -15.13
N TYR A 17 -15.90 -8.97 -15.44
CA TYR A 17 -15.58 -7.98 -14.40
C TYR A 17 -16.74 -7.71 -13.44
N ARG A 18 -17.98 -7.65 -13.95
CA ARG A 18 -19.16 -7.49 -13.10
C ARG A 18 -19.34 -8.67 -12.14
N ILE A 19 -19.06 -9.91 -12.59
CA ILE A 19 -19.08 -11.09 -11.72
C ILE A 19 -17.99 -10.98 -10.66
N LEU A 20 -16.75 -10.63 -11.05
CA LEU A 20 -15.65 -10.44 -10.10
C LEU A 20 -15.98 -9.37 -9.04
N THR A 21 -16.51 -8.21 -9.43
CA THR A 21 -16.94 -7.17 -8.49
C THR A 21 -18.08 -7.66 -7.59
N GLY A 22 -18.99 -8.50 -8.11
CA GLY A 22 -20.04 -9.14 -7.31
C GLY A 22 -19.48 -10.07 -6.24
N ILE A 23 -18.46 -10.87 -6.57
CA ILE A 23 -17.77 -11.72 -5.60
C ILE A 23 -17.04 -10.86 -4.57
N GLU A 24 -16.27 -9.85 -4.98
CA GLU A 24 -15.59 -8.94 -4.04
C GLU A 24 -16.58 -8.27 -3.07
N THR A 25 -17.71 -7.79 -3.58
CA THR A 25 -18.75 -7.14 -2.75
C THR A 25 -19.37 -8.15 -1.79
N GLY A 26 -19.69 -9.35 -2.28
CA GLY A 26 -20.25 -10.43 -1.46
C GLY A 26 -19.30 -10.92 -0.37
N MET A 27 -17.99 -10.88 -0.63
CA MET A 27 -16.97 -11.28 0.35
C MET A 27 -16.97 -10.43 1.63
N LYS A 28 -17.61 -9.25 1.64
CA LYS A 28 -17.87 -8.49 2.88
C LYS A 28 -18.75 -9.24 3.89
N HIS A 29 -19.63 -10.13 3.41
CA HIS A 29 -20.65 -10.79 4.23
C HIS A 29 -20.55 -12.32 4.20
N PHE A 30 -19.91 -12.87 3.17
CA PHE A 30 -19.80 -14.31 2.96
C PHE A 30 -18.35 -14.71 2.84
N GLU A 31 -17.95 -15.78 3.52
CA GLU A 31 -16.66 -16.41 3.26
C GLU A 31 -16.62 -16.92 1.82
N TRP A 32 -17.58 -17.76 1.44
CA TRP A 32 -17.80 -18.21 0.06
C TRP A 32 -19.07 -17.57 -0.48
N VAL A 33 -18.99 -16.72 -1.50
CA VAL A 33 -20.16 -16.00 -2.02
C VAL A 33 -21.07 -16.99 -2.75
N PRO A 34 -22.33 -17.20 -2.31
CA PRO A 34 -23.24 -18.14 -2.96
C PRO A 34 -23.57 -17.72 -4.39
N ILE A 35 -23.81 -18.70 -5.28
CA ILE A 35 -24.18 -18.42 -6.67
C ILE A 35 -25.49 -17.62 -6.78
N GLU A 36 -26.41 -17.81 -5.84
CA GLU A 36 -27.68 -17.08 -5.76
C GLU A 36 -27.46 -15.59 -5.51
N GLU A 37 -26.51 -15.24 -4.65
CA GLU A 37 -26.13 -13.84 -4.38
C GLU A 37 -25.45 -13.21 -5.59
N LEU A 38 -24.59 -13.96 -6.29
CA LEU A 38 -24.00 -13.51 -7.55
C LEU A 38 -25.06 -13.34 -8.64
N ASN A 39 -26.07 -14.19 -8.67
CA ASN A 39 -27.20 -14.05 -9.60
C ASN A 39 -27.96 -12.75 -9.36
N LYS A 40 -28.33 -12.48 -8.10
CA LYS A 40 -29.01 -11.23 -7.68
C LYS A 40 -28.20 -9.99 -8.06
N TYR A 41 -26.89 -10.00 -7.78
CA TYR A 41 -26.00 -8.88 -8.08
C TYR A 41 -25.83 -8.65 -9.59
N THR A 42 -25.57 -9.72 -10.34
CA THR A 42 -25.23 -9.63 -11.77
C THR A 42 -26.46 -9.51 -12.66
N LYS A 43 -27.64 -9.93 -12.18
CA LYS A 43 -28.89 -10.04 -12.96
C LYS A 43 -28.73 -10.89 -14.24
N THR A 44 -27.85 -11.89 -14.18
CA THR A 44 -27.54 -12.78 -15.31
C THR A 44 -28.23 -14.12 -15.12
N PRO A 45 -28.88 -14.71 -16.15
CA PRO A 45 -29.44 -16.06 -16.06
C PRO A 45 -28.44 -17.10 -15.54
N PHE A 46 -28.90 -18.06 -14.71
CA PHE A 46 -28.04 -19.02 -14.01
C PHE A 46 -27.12 -19.81 -14.95
N ASP A 47 -27.64 -20.29 -16.08
CA ASP A 47 -26.89 -21.02 -17.11
C ASP A 47 -25.68 -20.22 -17.62
N LYS A 48 -25.89 -18.92 -17.89
CA LYS A 48 -24.84 -18.00 -18.37
C LYS A 48 -23.87 -17.63 -17.27
N LEU A 49 -24.36 -17.43 -16.04
CA LEU A 49 -23.53 -17.14 -14.88
C LEU A 49 -22.60 -18.32 -14.56
N GLU A 50 -23.13 -19.53 -14.54
CA GLU A 50 -22.35 -20.75 -14.28
C GLU A 50 -21.30 -20.99 -15.36
N TYR A 51 -21.64 -20.81 -16.64
CA TYR A 51 -20.68 -20.88 -17.74
C TYR A 51 -19.50 -19.92 -17.55
N ARG A 52 -19.78 -18.68 -17.14
CA ARG A 52 -18.75 -17.66 -16.89
C ARG A 52 -17.94 -17.96 -15.64
N LEU A 53 -18.57 -18.41 -14.56
CA LEU A 53 -17.88 -18.82 -13.35
C LEU A 53 -16.92 -19.99 -13.62
N ARG A 54 -17.35 -21.01 -14.38
CA ARG A 54 -16.46 -22.11 -14.82
C ARG A 54 -15.27 -21.59 -15.64
N LYS A 55 -15.48 -20.59 -16.50
CA LYS A 55 -14.39 -19.91 -17.23
C LYS A 55 -13.45 -19.19 -16.26
N LEU A 56 -13.96 -18.39 -15.33
CA LEU A 56 -13.16 -17.66 -14.35
C LEU A 56 -12.33 -18.59 -13.45
N VAL A 57 -12.91 -19.73 -13.04
CA VAL A 57 -12.19 -20.78 -12.29
C VAL A 57 -11.04 -21.37 -13.11
N ARG A 58 -11.31 -21.69 -14.39
CA ARG A 58 -10.28 -22.25 -15.29
C ARG A 58 -9.12 -21.29 -15.52
N GLU A 59 -9.40 -19.99 -15.60
CA GLU A 59 -8.37 -18.94 -15.70
C GLU A 59 -7.78 -18.53 -14.33
N LYS A 60 -8.11 -19.27 -13.25
CA LYS A 60 -7.61 -19.06 -11.86
C LYS A 60 -7.95 -17.69 -11.25
N LEU A 61 -8.95 -16.99 -11.75
CA LEU A 61 -9.37 -15.68 -11.22
C LEU A 61 -10.26 -15.80 -9.99
N VAL A 62 -10.96 -16.92 -9.87
CA VAL A 62 -11.86 -17.22 -8.76
C VAL A 62 -11.63 -18.66 -8.30
N VAL A 63 -11.85 -18.90 -7.02
CA VAL A 63 -11.87 -20.23 -6.42
C VAL A 63 -13.32 -20.64 -6.21
N ARG A 64 -13.65 -21.90 -6.48
CA ARG A 64 -14.97 -22.48 -6.28
C ARG A 64 -14.92 -23.51 -5.16
N THR A 65 -15.90 -23.48 -4.28
CA THR A 65 -16.23 -24.58 -3.37
C THR A 65 -17.59 -25.17 -3.72
N THR A 66 -17.81 -26.44 -3.35
CA THR A 66 -19.12 -27.10 -3.38
C THR A 66 -19.58 -27.52 -1.99
N GLN A 67 -18.80 -27.23 -0.95
CA GLN A 67 -19.12 -27.52 0.44
C GLN A 67 -18.93 -26.25 1.29
N PRO A 68 -19.83 -25.95 2.25
CA PRO A 68 -21.11 -26.65 2.49
C PRO A 68 -22.17 -26.39 1.41
N TYR A 69 -21.93 -25.43 0.51
CA TYR A 69 -22.78 -25.10 -0.65
C TYR A 69 -21.90 -24.66 -1.82
N GLU A 70 -22.49 -24.45 -3.00
CA GLU A 70 -21.77 -23.89 -4.14
C GLU A 70 -21.49 -22.40 -3.93
N GLY A 71 -20.21 -22.06 -3.80
CA GLY A 71 -19.78 -20.69 -3.52
C GLY A 71 -18.44 -20.34 -4.16
N TYR A 72 -18.17 -19.04 -4.22
CA TYR A 72 -17.02 -18.49 -4.95
C TYR A 72 -16.26 -17.44 -4.14
N GLN A 73 -14.94 -17.41 -4.31
CA GLN A 73 -14.04 -16.42 -3.73
C GLN A 73 -13.12 -15.85 -4.81
N ILE A 74 -12.62 -14.64 -4.58
CA ILE A 74 -11.51 -14.06 -5.35
C ILE A 74 -10.20 -14.31 -4.61
N TYR A 75 -9.14 -14.59 -5.37
CA TYR A 75 -7.76 -14.56 -4.89
C TYR A 75 -6.96 -13.43 -5.58
N PHE A 76 -5.66 -13.33 -5.33
CA PHE A 76 -4.84 -12.22 -5.85
C PHE A 76 -4.94 -12.03 -7.36
N GLU A 77 -5.02 -13.11 -8.15
CA GLU A 77 -5.11 -13.03 -9.62
C GLU A 77 -6.40 -12.33 -10.07
N GLY A 78 -7.54 -12.64 -9.44
CA GLY A 78 -8.81 -11.95 -9.68
C GLY A 78 -8.83 -10.51 -9.13
N TYR A 79 -8.15 -10.29 -8.01
CA TYR A 79 -8.06 -8.98 -7.38
C TYR A 79 -7.17 -8.02 -8.18
N ASP A 80 -6.05 -8.51 -8.72
CA ASP A 80 -5.21 -7.82 -9.69
C ASP A 80 -6.03 -7.43 -10.93
N ALA A 81 -6.87 -8.36 -11.42
CA ALA A 81 -7.77 -8.11 -12.54
C ALA A 81 -8.74 -6.95 -12.29
N LEU A 82 -9.28 -6.87 -11.08
CA LEU A 82 -10.15 -5.75 -10.72
C LEU A 82 -9.39 -4.43 -10.60
N ALA A 83 -8.21 -4.43 -9.98
CA ALA A 83 -7.38 -3.23 -9.80
C ALA A 83 -6.91 -2.63 -11.15
N LEU A 84 -6.34 -3.46 -12.00
CA LEU A 84 -5.87 -3.06 -13.33
C LEU A 84 -7.02 -2.56 -14.23
N ASN A 85 -8.20 -3.17 -14.16
CA ASN A 85 -9.38 -2.68 -14.89
C ASN A 85 -9.81 -1.29 -14.41
N ALA A 86 -9.69 -1.02 -13.11
CA ALA A 86 -9.95 0.32 -12.57
C ALA A 86 -8.95 1.34 -13.11
N PHE A 87 -7.66 1.02 -13.11
CA PHE A 87 -6.62 1.91 -13.65
C PHE A 87 -6.79 2.18 -15.14
N VAL A 88 -7.15 1.18 -15.95
CA VAL A 88 -7.44 1.37 -17.37
C VAL A 88 -8.66 2.28 -17.57
N LYS A 89 -9.75 2.05 -16.83
CA LYS A 89 -10.96 2.90 -16.92
C LYS A 89 -10.72 4.35 -16.49
N ARG A 90 -9.87 4.55 -15.47
CA ARG A 90 -9.44 5.87 -15.01
C ARG A 90 -8.35 6.51 -15.88
N LYS A 91 -7.89 5.81 -16.93
CA LYS A 91 -6.78 6.22 -17.80
C LYS A 91 -5.44 6.42 -17.06
N SER A 92 -5.28 5.76 -15.91
CA SER A 92 -4.06 5.81 -15.13
C SER A 92 -2.94 5.00 -15.77
N ILE A 93 -3.31 3.96 -16.52
CA ILE A 93 -2.43 3.16 -17.37
C ILE A 93 -3.11 2.88 -18.71
N SER A 94 -2.30 2.63 -19.74
CA SER A 94 -2.73 2.36 -21.12
C SER A 94 -2.15 1.06 -21.67
N ALA A 95 -1.00 0.62 -21.16
CA ALA A 95 -0.40 -0.68 -21.45
C ALA A 95 0.32 -1.21 -20.21
N ILE A 96 0.47 -2.53 -20.14
CA ILE A 96 1.24 -3.23 -19.09
C ILE A 96 2.51 -3.76 -19.76
N GLY A 97 3.65 -3.53 -19.12
CA GLY A 97 4.97 -4.00 -19.53
C GLY A 97 5.42 -5.22 -18.72
N ASP A 98 6.71 -5.30 -18.45
CA ASP A 98 7.35 -6.46 -17.85
C ASP A 98 7.26 -6.50 -16.31
N GLU A 99 7.53 -7.68 -15.75
CA GLU A 99 7.64 -7.89 -14.31
C GLU A 99 9.03 -7.43 -13.89
N ILE A 100 9.12 -6.30 -13.19
CA ILE A 100 10.42 -5.73 -12.80
C ILE A 100 10.95 -6.44 -11.55
N GLY A 101 10.06 -6.88 -10.66
CA GLY A 101 10.47 -7.58 -9.45
C GLY A 101 9.31 -8.24 -8.70
N VAL A 102 9.64 -9.34 -8.02
CA VAL A 102 8.76 -10.03 -7.08
C VAL A 102 9.46 -10.04 -5.72
N GLY A 103 8.91 -9.27 -4.79
CA GLY A 103 9.27 -9.34 -3.38
C GLY A 103 8.47 -10.43 -2.65
N LYS A 104 8.79 -10.64 -1.37
CA LYS A 104 7.95 -11.49 -0.50
C LYS A 104 6.56 -10.90 -0.28
N GLU A 105 6.46 -9.58 -0.38
CA GLU A 105 5.30 -8.79 0.06
C GLU A 105 4.73 -7.90 -1.04
N SER A 106 5.34 -7.88 -2.22
CA SER A 106 4.86 -7.10 -3.35
C SER A 106 5.22 -7.72 -4.71
N VAL A 107 4.42 -7.38 -5.73
CA VAL A 107 4.71 -7.66 -7.14
C VAL A 107 4.77 -6.32 -7.87
N ILE A 108 5.86 -6.07 -8.59
CA ILE A 108 6.15 -4.82 -9.27
C ILE A 108 6.08 -5.03 -10.77
N LEU A 109 5.15 -4.33 -11.43
CA LEU A 109 5.00 -4.34 -12.88
C LEU A 109 5.34 -2.99 -13.49
N GLU A 110 5.92 -3.00 -14.67
CA GLU A 110 5.98 -1.81 -15.52
C GLU A 110 4.62 -1.59 -16.19
N ALA A 111 4.27 -0.33 -16.42
CA ALA A 111 3.13 0.06 -17.24
C ALA A 111 3.43 1.37 -17.97
N ILE A 112 2.61 1.68 -18.96
CA ILE A 112 2.70 2.93 -19.72
C ILE A 112 1.46 3.77 -19.41
N ARG A 113 1.67 5.03 -19.01
CA ARG A 113 0.62 6.03 -18.88
C ARG A 113 0.60 6.94 -20.11
N GLN A 114 -0.60 7.24 -20.61
CA GLN A 114 -0.76 8.28 -21.62
C GLN A 114 -0.87 9.66 -20.96
N PRO A 115 -0.33 10.71 -21.60
CA PRO A 115 -0.53 12.07 -21.12
C PRO A 115 -2.03 12.42 -21.13
N GLU A 116 -2.44 13.25 -20.19
CA GLU A 116 -3.84 13.63 -20.00
C GLU A 116 -4.37 14.47 -21.17
N LEU A 117 -3.52 15.35 -21.70
CA LEU A 117 -3.71 16.03 -22.97
C LEU A 117 -3.07 15.20 -24.08
N ALA A 118 -3.68 15.16 -25.27
CA ALA A 118 -3.14 14.47 -26.45
C ALA A 118 -1.81 15.07 -26.99
N ILE A 119 -1.21 15.98 -26.22
CA ILE A 119 0.05 16.66 -26.48
C ILE A 119 1.05 16.14 -25.45
N GLY A 120 1.81 15.12 -25.81
CA GLY A 120 2.83 14.52 -24.95
C GLY A 120 3.20 13.12 -25.42
N LYS A 121 4.34 12.60 -24.95
CA LYS A 121 4.70 11.20 -25.17
C LYS A 121 4.16 10.35 -24.01
N PRO A 122 3.72 9.11 -24.26
CA PRO A 122 3.50 8.15 -23.18
C PRO A 122 4.77 8.02 -22.34
N PHE A 123 4.61 7.86 -21.04
CA PHE A 123 5.73 7.72 -20.12
C PHE A 123 5.55 6.48 -19.24
N PRO A 124 6.65 5.83 -18.83
CA PRO A 124 6.60 4.62 -18.07
C PRO A 124 6.28 4.91 -16.59
N VAL A 125 5.52 4.01 -15.97
CA VAL A 125 5.08 4.06 -14.58
C VAL A 125 5.22 2.66 -13.97
N ILE A 126 5.19 2.59 -12.64
CA ILE A 126 5.17 1.35 -11.88
C ILE A 126 3.77 1.06 -11.38
N ILE A 127 3.38 -0.21 -11.41
CA ILE A 127 2.27 -0.76 -10.64
C ILE A 127 2.84 -1.64 -9.54
N LYS A 128 2.69 -1.21 -8.28
CA LYS A 128 3.05 -2.01 -7.10
C LYS A 128 1.79 -2.68 -6.58
N PHE A 129 1.73 -4.01 -6.63
CA PHE A 129 0.71 -4.79 -5.95
C PHE A 129 1.22 -5.25 -4.59
N HIS A 130 0.44 -5.01 -3.55
CA HIS A 130 0.70 -5.55 -2.22
C HIS A 130 0.26 -7.01 -2.13
N ARG A 131 1.07 -7.79 -1.43
CA ARG A 131 0.90 -9.22 -1.12
C ARG A 131 1.16 -9.53 0.35
N GLU A 132 1.30 -8.50 1.20
CA GLU A 132 1.44 -8.63 2.65
C GLU A 132 0.41 -9.64 3.21
N GLY A 133 0.86 -10.52 4.10
CA GLY A 133 0.09 -11.66 4.61
C GLY A 133 0.41 -13.02 3.96
N ARG A 134 1.03 -13.06 2.76
CA ARG A 134 1.29 -14.33 2.04
C ARG A 134 2.32 -15.25 2.71
N THR A 135 3.26 -14.68 3.47
CA THR A 135 4.43 -15.38 4.04
C THR A 135 4.40 -15.48 5.57
N SER A 136 4.02 -14.40 6.26
CA SER A 136 3.97 -14.33 7.73
C SER A 136 3.06 -15.39 8.35
N PHE A 137 2.01 -15.81 7.62
CA PHE A 137 1.10 -16.86 8.07
C PHE A 137 1.50 -18.28 7.63
N LYS A 138 2.47 -18.49 6.74
CA LYS A 138 3.04 -19.85 6.53
C LYS A 138 3.75 -20.34 7.79
N GLN A 139 4.31 -19.43 8.58
CA GLN A 139 4.88 -19.73 9.90
C GLN A 139 3.77 -19.96 10.95
N ILE A 140 2.66 -19.22 10.86
CA ILE A 140 1.49 -19.37 11.76
C ILE A 140 0.71 -20.67 11.47
N LYS A 141 0.69 -21.15 10.21
CA LYS A 141 0.15 -22.47 9.82
C LYS A 141 0.81 -23.65 10.53
N ARG A 142 2.06 -23.50 11.03
CA ARG A 142 2.74 -24.55 11.81
C ARG A 142 2.37 -24.54 13.29
N VAL A 143 1.70 -23.50 13.80
CA VAL A 143 1.49 -23.27 15.24
C VAL A 143 0.01 -23.31 15.63
N ARG A 144 -0.94 -23.22 14.68
CA ARG A 144 -2.37 -23.16 15.02
C ARG A 144 -3.21 -24.10 14.15
N GLU A 145 -3.44 -25.32 14.63
CA GLU A 145 -4.49 -26.23 14.11
C GLU A 145 -5.91 -25.84 14.56
N HIS A 146 -6.10 -24.72 15.28
CA HIS A 146 -7.35 -24.44 16.00
C HIS A 146 -8.03 -23.10 15.66
N ILE A 147 -7.66 -22.41 14.58
CA ILE A 147 -8.37 -21.21 14.10
C ILE A 147 -8.85 -21.47 12.68
N GLY A 148 -10.16 -21.64 12.51
CA GLY A 148 -10.78 -22.07 11.26
C GLY A 148 -10.73 -21.05 10.12
N GLU A 149 -10.77 -21.61 8.90
CA GLU A 149 -11.21 -21.21 7.54
C GLU A 149 -11.42 -19.72 7.12
N ARG A 150 -11.44 -18.72 8.00
CA ARG A 150 -11.58 -17.28 7.66
C ARG A 150 -10.29 -16.61 7.16
N GLU A 151 -9.21 -17.37 6.97
CA GLU A 151 -7.88 -16.84 6.69
C GLU A 151 -7.79 -16.14 5.32
N HIS A 152 -8.48 -16.62 4.28
CA HIS A 152 -8.29 -16.11 2.91
C HIS A 152 -8.78 -14.68 2.68
N PHE A 153 -9.94 -14.30 3.24
CA PHE A 153 -10.48 -12.94 3.15
C PHE A 153 -9.56 -11.91 3.82
N SER A 154 -9.00 -12.28 4.96
CA SER A 154 -8.11 -11.43 5.74
C SER A 154 -6.87 -10.96 4.93
N TRP A 155 -6.39 -11.75 3.96
CA TRP A 155 -5.13 -11.44 3.27
C TRP A 155 -5.33 -10.43 2.15
N ILE A 156 -6.39 -10.57 1.36
CA ILE A 156 -6.77 -9.58 0.35
C ILE A 156 -7.12 -8.26 1.03
N TYR A 157 -7.84 -8.34 2.15
CA TYR A 157 -8.19 -7.19 2.96
C TYR A 157 -6.95 -6.47 3.51
N ALA A 158 -6.01 -7.22 4.11
CA ALA A 158 -4.75 -6.66 4.61
C ALA A 158 -3.93 -6.01 3.49
N ALA A 159 -3.79 -6.67 2.34
CA ALA A 159 -3.08 -6.10 1.19
C ALA A 159 -3.75 -4.81 0.66
N ARG A 160 -5.09 -4.72 0.71
CA ARG A 160 -5.83 -3.49 0.38
C ARG A 160 -5.48 -2.37 1.35
N LEU A 161 -5.53 -2.64 2.66
CA LEU A 161 -5.21 -1.64 3.69
C LEU A 161 -3.75 -1.18 3.60
N ALA A 162 -2.81 -2.08 3.33
CA ALA A 162 -1.41 -1.74 3.15
C ALA A 162 -1.20 -0.78 1.96
N ALA A 163 -1.82 -1.08 0.81
CA ALA A 163 -1.74 -0.22 -0.37
C ALA A 163 -2.39 1.15 -0.15
N GLN A 164 -3.52 1.19 0.55
CA GLN A 164 -4.19 2.43 0.92
C GLN A 164 -3.30 3.28 1.83
N ARG A 165 -2.77 2.66 2.90
CA ARG A 165 -1.86 3.30 3.86
C ARG A 165 -0.62 3.87 3.18
N GLU A 166 0.02 3.10 2.30
CA GLU A 166 1.19 3.57 1.55
C GLU A 166 0.85 4.73 0.60
N TYR A 167 -0.27 4.65 -0.14
CA TYR A 167 -0.66 5.73 -1.04
C TYR A 167 -1.01 7.03 -0.30
N GLU A 168 -1.71 6.94 0.83
CA GLU A 168 -2.05 8.08 1.69
C GLU A 168 -0.79 8.80 2.17
N ILE A 169 0.20 8.05 2.69
CA ILE A 169 1.43 8.67 3.16
C ILE A 169 2.27 9.24 2.02
N MET A 170 2.39 8.54 0.89
CA MET A 170 3.10 9.06 -0.29
C MET A 170 2.47 10.37 -0.76
N THR A 171 1.13 10.45 -0.77
CA THR A 171 0.41 11.67 -1.16
C THR A 171 0.64 12.81 -0.18
N LYS A 172 0.75 12.51 1.12
CA LYS A 172 1.02 13.51 2.17
C LYS A 172 2.43 14.07 2.10
N VAL A 173 3.44 13.25 1.79
CA VAL A 173 4.85 13.67 1.82
C VAL A 173 5.37 14.18 0.48
N TYR A 174 4.71 13.86 -0.63
CA TYR A 174 5.06 14.40 -1.95
C TYR A 174 4.48 15.81 -2.13
N PRO A 175 5.24 16.79 -2.67
CA PRO A 175 6.59 16.68 -3.23
C PRO A 175 7.72 17.04 -2.25
N GLN A 176 7.43 17.30 -0.97
CA GLN A 176 8.42 17.79 0.00
C GLN A 176 9.54 16.77 0.25
N VAL A 177 9.17 15.49 0.37
CA VAL A 177 10.11 14.37 0.43
C VAL A 177 10.32 13.84 -0.99
N SER A 178 11.59 13.61 -1.34
CA SER A 178 11.96 13.04 -2.62
C SER A 178 11.55 11.57 -2.67
N ILE A 179 10.39 11.31 -3.28
CA ILE A 179 9.83 9.98 -3.52
C ILE A 179 9.33 9.91 -4.97
N PRO A 180 9.08 8.71 -5.52
CA PRO A 180 8.35 8.58 -6.78
C PRO A 180 6.93 9.13 -6.61
N LYS A 181 6.46 9.94 -7.56
CA LYS A 181 5.14 10.56 -7.48
C LYS A 181 4.05 9.48 -7.43
N PRO A 182 3.18 9.45 -6.41
CA PRO A 182 1.99 8.61 -6.42
C PRO A 182 0.98 9.15 -7.45
N LEU A 183 0.39 8.27 -8.26
CA LEU A 183 -0.50 8.65 -9.36
C LEU A 183 -1.94 8.18 -9.17
N ASP A 184 -2.15 6.95 -8.72
CA ASP A 184 -3.48 6.38 -8.48
C ASP A 184 -3.37 5.21 -7.51
N GLN A 185 -4.44 4.93 -6.78
CA GLN A 185 -4.56 3.76 -5.93
C GLN A 185 -5.91 3.10 -6.16
N ASN A 186 -5.87 1.77 -6.22
CA ASN A 186 -7.07 0.97 -6.24
C ASN A 186 -6.81 -0.39 -5.63
N ARG A 187 -7.65 -0.78 -4.68
CA ARG A 187 -7.56 -2.08 -4.00
C ARG A 187 -6.20 -2.23 -3.32
N HIS A 188 -5.46 -3.28 -3.62
CA HIS A 188 -4.12 -3.59 -3.14
C HIS A 188 -3.03 -3.09 -4.08
N ALA A 189 -3.32 -2.17 -5.00
CA ALA A 189 -2.36 -1.71 -5.99
C ALA A 189 -2.19 -0.18 -6.00
N ILE A 190 -0.96 0.25 -6.24
CA ILE A 190 -0.56 1.65 -6.40
C ILE A 190 0.08 1.83 -7.78
N VAL A 191 -0.32 2.88 -8.50
CA VAL A 191 0.36 3.38 -9.69
C VAL A 191 1.21 4.58 -9.27
N MET A 192 2.49 4.57 -9.60
CA MET A 192 3.45 5.64 -9.27
C MET A 192 4.50 5.81 -10.35
N GLU A 193 5.22 6.93 -10.34
CA GLU A 193 6.38 7.13 -11.22
C GLU A 193 7.48 6.09 -10.96
N ILE A 194 8.35 5.88 -11.95
CA ILE A 194 9.56 5.06 -11.77
C ILE A 194 10.55 5.82 -10.89
N ALA A 195 11.05 5.15 -9.85
CA ALA A 195 12.15 5.67 -9.05
C ALA A 195 13.41 5.88 -9.90
N LYS A 196 14.01 7.05 -9.82
CA LYS A 196 15.15 7.44 -10.66
C LYS A 196 16.41 6.68 -10.27
N GLY A 197 17.15 6.23 -11.27
CA GLY A 197 18.47 5.62 -11.11
C GLY A 197 18.42 4.17 -10.63
N SER A 198 19.17 3.84 -9.58
CA SER A 198 19.35 2.46 -9.12
C SER A 198 19.36 2.36 -7.61
N LEU A 199 19.06 1.17 -7.08
CA LEU A 199 19.12 0.92 -5.63
C LEU A 199 20.51 1.21 -5.06
N LEU A 200 20.57 1.88 -3.92
CA LEU A 200 21.81 2.20 -3.20
C LEU A 200 22.63 0.94 -2.89
N SER A 201 21.95 -0.12 -2.46
CA SER A 201 22.55 -1.45 -2.23
C SER A 201 23.36 -1.96 -3.43
N LYS A 202 22.91 -1.69 -4.66
CA LYS A 202 23.52 -2.16 -5.91
C LYS A 202 24.42 -1.14 -6.61
N THR A 203 24.53 0.08 -6.07
CA THR A 203 25.22 1.20 -6.73
C THR A 203 26.50 1.57 -6.00
N ARG A 204 27.60 1.79 -6.74
CA ARG A 204 28.83 2.37 -6.19
C ARG A 204 28.81 3.87 -6.42
N LEU A 205 28.90 4.64 -5.35
CA LEU A 205 28.85 6.10 -5.40
C LEU A 205 30.25 6.70 -5.59
N HIS A 206 30.36 7.75 -6.40
CA HIS A 206 31.59 8.52 -6.56
C HIS A 206 31.75 9.63 -5.52
N ASN A 207 30.65 10.24 -5.07
CA ASN A 207 30.62 11.30 -4.05
C ASN A 207 29.72 10.87 -2.87
N ALA A 208 30.16 9.82 -2.16
CA ALA A 208 29.31 9.13 -1.18
C ALA A 208 28.87 10.03 -0.01
N GLU A 209 29.72 10.95 0.44
CA GLU A 209 29.37 11.95 1.46
C GLU A 209 28.15 12.79 1.05
N TRP A 210 28.14 13.30 -0.19
CA TRP A 210 27.01 14.10 -0.68
C TRP A 210 25.69 13.31 -0.68
N TYR A 211 25.71 12.04 -1.12
CA TYR A 211 24.52 11.20 -1.09
C TYR A 211 24.07 10.88 0.33
N LEU A 212 25.01 10.67 1.27
CA LEU A 212 24.68 10.46 2.68
C LEU A 212 23.98 11.70 3.25
N ASP A 213 24.55 12.88 3.04
CA ASP A 213 24.00 14.14 3.51
C ASP A 213 22.61 14.39 2.89
N GLU A 214 22.43 14.07 1.61
CA GLU A 214 21.14 14.16 0.92
C GLU A 214 20.10 13.17 1.47
N ILE A 215 20.48 11.93 1.79
CA ILE A 215 19.57 10.96 2.44
C ILE A 215 19.15 11.47 3.82
N LEU A 216 20.10 11.93 4.64
CA LEU A 216 19.80 12.47 5.97
C LEU A 216 18.93 13.72 5.89
N ARG A 217 19.09 14.55 4.85
CA ARG A 217 18.19 15.67 4.56
C ARG A 217 16.77 15.20 4.27
N GLN A 218 16.58 14.13 3.47
CA GLN A 218 15.24 13.56 3.24
C GLN A 218 14.62 13.01 4.53
N VAL A 219 15.40 12.35 5.39
CA VAL A 219 14.94 11.89 6.70
C VAL A 219 14.51 13.05 7.58
N LYS A 220 15.28 14.15 7.59
CA LYS A 220 14.97 15.38 8.33
C LYS A 220 13.63 16.00 7.88
N ILE A 221 13.39 16.10 6.56
CA ILE A 221 12.11 16.59 6.02
C ILE A 221 10.96 15.64 6.36
N THR A 222 11.19 14.34 6.25
CA THR A 222 10.19 13.33 6.60
C THR A 222 9.77 13.47 8.06
N TYR A 223 10.75 13.61 8.97
CA TYR A 223 10.51 13.80 10.40
C TYR A 223 9.80 15.12 10.71
N SER A 224 10.14 16.22 10.02
CA SER A 224 9.45 17.50 10.21
C SER A 224 7.98 17.46 9.81
N LEU A 225 7.61 16.60 8.85
CA LEU A 225 6.21 16.33 8.49
C LEU A 225 5.48 15.40 9.50
N GLY A 226 6.15 15.04 10.60
CA GLY A 226 5.62 14.17 11.64
C GLY A 226 5.59 12.70 11.25
N ILE A 227 6.52 12.26 10.39
CA ILE A 227 6.57 10.91 9.84
C ILE A 227 7.96 10.30 10.09
N ILE A 228 7.99 9.01 10.42
CA ILE A 228 9.20 8.18 10.46
C ILE A 228 8.97 7.02 9.50
N HIS A 229 9.94 6.76 8.62
CA HIS A 229 9.81 5.73 7.57
C HIS A 229 9.61 4.33 8.15
N ALA A 230 10.30 4.00 9.25
CA ALA A 230 10.22 2.75 10.00
C ALA A 230 10.60 1.48 9.22
N ASP A 231 11.29 1.62 8.10
CA ASP A 231 11.96 0.53 7.38
C ASP A 231 13.11 1.05 6.49
N LEU A 232 13.76 2.14 6.89
CA LEU A 232 14.77 2.76 6.03
C LEU A 232 16.06 1.93 6.00
N SER A 233 16.52 1.59 4.79
CA SER A 233 17.76 0.84 4.54
C SER A 233 18.28 1.09 3.12
N GLU A 234 19.45 0.56 2.77
CA GLU A 234 20.01 0.66 1.41
C GLU A 234 19.18 -0.03 0.31
N TYR A 235 18.17 -0.81 0.70
CA TYR A 235 17.24 -1.48 -0.21
C TYR A 235 16.00 -0.64 -0.53
N ASN A 236 15.76 0.42 0.25
CA ASN A 236 14.60 1.32 0.12
C ASN A 236 15.00 2.73 -0.34
N ILE A 237 16.25 2.86 -0.84
CA ILE A 237 16.81 4.12 -1.33
C ILE A 237 17.28 3.94 -2.76
N PHE A 238 16.73 4.73 -3.67
CA PHE A 238 17.21 4.89 -5.04
C PHE A 238 18.15 6.09 -5.13
N VAL A 239 19.19 5.96 -5.95
CA VAL A 239 20.19 6.99 -6.20
C VAL A 239 20.37 7.20 -7.70
N SER A 240 20.48 8.46 -8.10
CA SER A 240 20.69 8.91 -9.47
C SER A 240 21.53 10.19 -9.46
N GLU A 241 21.99 10.64 -10.63
CA GLU A 241 22.67 11.93 -10.76
C GLU A 241 21.80 13.11 -10.30
N ASP A 242 20.47 12.98 -10.37
CA ASP A 242 19.50 13.98 -9.92
C ASP A 242 19.29 14.00 -8.39
N GLY A 243 19.85 13.03 -7.65
CA GLY A 243 19.68 12.88 -6.20
C GLY A 243 19.11 11.53 -5.77
N VAL A 244 18.41 11.54 -4.63
CA VAL A 244 17.93 10.32 -3.96
C VAL A 244 16.42 10.26 -3.93
N GLN A 245 15.86 9.06 -3.96
CA GLN A 245 14.42 8.83 -3.75
C GLN A 245 14.20 7.71 -2.74
N LEU A 246 13.32 7.98 -1.77
CA LEU A 246 12.90 7.00 -0.76
C LEU A 246 11.66 6.24 -1.25
N ILE A 247 11.62 4.93 -1.03
CA ILE A 247 10.51 4.06 -1.43
C ILE A 247 10.08 3.14 -0.29
N ASP A 248 8.92 2.50 -0.46
CA ASP A 248 8.39 1.48 0.44
C ASP A 248 7.95 2.04 1.81
N TRP A 249 6.79 2.69 1.81
CA TRP A 249 6.26 3.38 2.99
C TRP A 249 5.17 2.65 3.80
N PRO A 250 4.81 1.35 3.62
CA PRO A 250 3.63 0.79 4.30
C PRO A 250 3.78 0.74 5.84
N GLN A 251 5.02 0.70 6.36
CA GLN A 251 5.30 0.55 7.79
C GLN A 251 5.50 1.87 8.54
N TYR A 252 5.31 3.03 7.89
CA TYR A 252 5.58 4.32 8.52
C TYR A 252 4.86 4.50 9.86
N ILE A 253 5.48 5.26 10.75
CA ILE A 253 4.90 5.64 12.05
C ILE A 253 4.98 7.15 12.25
N THR A 254 4.31 7.64 13.30
CA THR A 254 4.42 9.04 13.73
C THR A 254 5.30 9.13 14.99
N PRO A 255 5.87 10.31 15.29
CA PRO A 255 6.61 10.57 16.52
C PRO A 255 5.82 10.32 17.82
N ALA A 256 4.49 10.18 17.76
CA ALA A 256 3.66 9.83 18.91
C ALA A 256 3.72 8.33 19.28
N HIS A 257 4.31 7.48 18.43
CA HIS A 257 4.46 6.06 18.70
C HIS A 257 5.39 5.83 19.91
N PRO A 258 5.08 4.91 20.85
CA PRO A 258 5.89 4.71 22.06
C PRO A 258 7.36 4.37 21.79
N GLN A 259 7.65 3.75 20.66
CA GLN A 259 9.00 3.39 20.22
C GLN A 259 9.52 4.26 19.05
N ALA A 260 8.94 5.45 18.85
CA ALA A 260 9.31 6.31 17.73
C ALA A 260 10.82 6.63 17.69
N ASP A 261 11.40 6.92 18.85
CA ASP A 261 12.82 7.26 18.97
C ASP A 261 13.73 6.09 18.60
N GLU A 262 13.47 4.90 19.15
CA GLU A 262 14.22 3.68 18.82
C GLU A 262 14.14 3.33 17.32
N ILE A 263 12.96 3.53 16.72
CA ILE A 263 12.74 3.22 15.31
C ILE A 263 13.46 4.24 14.41
N LEU A 264 13.43 5.53 14.75
CA LEU A 264 14.19 6.56 14.04
C LEU A 264 15.69 6.30 14.13
N GLU A 265 16.20 5.98 15.33
CA GLU A 265 17.61 5.63 15.55
C GLU A 265 18.02 4.42 14.72
N ARG A 266 17.18 3.38 14.65
CA ARG A 266 17.43 2.21 13.82
C ARG A 266 17.51 2.55 12.34
N ASP A 267 16.56 3.35 11.83
CA ASP A 267 16.51 3.77 10.44
C ASP A 267 17.77 4.57 10.04
N VAL A 268 18.17 5.56 10.87
CA VAL A 268 19.39 6.35 10.64
C VAL A 268 20.62 5.46 10.77
N SER A 269 20.69 4.59 11.78
CA SER A 269 21.80 3.67 12.01
C SER A 269 22.02 2.73 10.81
N ASN A 270 20.96 2.19 10.21
CA ASN A 270 21.05 1.35 9.01
C ASN A 270 21.76 2.09 7.87
N VAL A 271 21.39 3.35 7.63
CA VAL A 271 22.04 4.20 6.61
C VAL A 271 23.51 4.44 6.98
N LEU A 272 23.81 4.88 8.21
CA LEU A 272 25.18 5.15 8.64
C LEU A 272 26.08 3.90 8.56
N VAL A 273 25.58 2.75 8.98
CA VAL A 273 26.29 1.46 8.89
C VAL A 273 26.59 1.09 7.44
N HIS A 274 25.64 1.29 6.52
CA HIS A 274 25.86 1.06 5.11
C HIS A 274 27.02 1.91 4.57
N PHE A 275 27.02 3.21 4.86
CA PHE A 275 28.04 4.13 4.37
C PHE A 275 29.42 3.91 5.02
N ASN A 276 29.46 3.62 6.31
CA ASN A 276 30.71 3.26 6.99
C ASN A 276 31.30 1.96 6.40
N ARG A 277 30.47 0.92 6.22
CA ARG A 277 30.92 -0.37 5.68
C ARG A 277 31.42 -0.26 4.24
N LYS A 278 30.74 0.52 3.39
CA LYS A 278 31.01 0.56 1.93
C LYS A 278 32.02 1.63 1.53
N TYR A 279 32.07 2.75 2.26
CA TYR A 279 32.85 3.93 1.90
C TYR A 279 33.78 4.43 3.03
N GLY A 280 33.70 3.86 4.23
CA GLY A 280 34.52 4.30 5.38
C GLY A 280 34.05 5.60 6.03
N ILE A 281 32.86 6.08 5.67
CA ILE A 281 32.29 7.35 6.15
C ILE A 281 31.66 7.13 7.51
N LYS A 282 32.14 7.85 8.51
CA LYS A 282 31.61 7.80 9.88
C LYS A 282 30.92 9.11 10.22
N ARG A 283 29.76 8.99 10.85
CA ARG A 283 29.00 10.06 11.50
C ARG A 283 28.61 9.56 12.88
N ASP A 284 28.53 10.48 13.84
CA ASP A 284 28.00 10.15 15.14
C ASP A 284 26.47 10.05 15.07
N LEU A 285 25.90 8.98 15.63
CA LEU A 285 24.46 8.72 15.53
C LEU A 285 23.67 9.72 16.38
N GLU A 286 24.14 10.04 17.59
CA GLU A 286 23.45 10.94 18.51
C GLU A 286 23.42 12.37 17.94
N GLU A 287 24.52 12.83 17.35
CA GLU A 287 24.62 14.12 16.65
C GLU A 287 23.61 14.19 15.49
N VAL A 288 23.58 13.19 14.61
CA VAL A 288 22.66 13.15 13.46
C VAL A 288 21.19 13.12 13.91
N ILE A 289 20.86 12.36 14.95
CA ILE A 289 19.50 12.30 15.50
C ILE A 289 19.12 13.66 16.11
N GLY A 290 20.03 14.29 16.84
CA GLY A 290 19.84 15.63 17.39
C GLY A 290 19.55 16.67 16.31
N GLU A 291 20.28 16.62 15.19
CA GLU A 291 20.02 17.48 14.04
C GLU A 291 18.67 17.24 13.37
N ILE A 292 18.25 15.97 13.25
CA ILE A 292 16.95 15.60 12.66
C ILE A 292 15.81 16.15 13.52
N LYS A 293 15.88 15.95 14.84
CA LYS A 293 14.83 16.38 15.78
C LYS A 293 14.77 17.90 15.94
N SER A 294 15.91 18.59 16.01
CA SER A 294 15.97 20.05 16.17
C SER A 294 15.36 20.81 14.99
N ALA A 295 15.60 20.35 13.75
CA ALA A 295 15.03 20.96 12.57
C ALA A 295 13.49 20.88 12.52
N ALA A 296 12.91 19.79 13.02
CA ALA A 296 11.46 19.64 13.10
C ALA A 296 10.83 20.61 14.11
N SER A 297 11.50 20.88 15.24
CA SER A 297 11.04 21.88 16.21
C SER A 297 11.02 23.29 15.64
N LEU A 298 12.00 23.64 14.80
CA LEU A 298 12.07 24.95 14.14
C LEU A 298 10.93 25.15 13.13
N ILE A 299 10.62 24.11 12.34
CA ILE A 299 9.54 24.17 11.34
C ILE A 299 8.18 24.34 12.03
N LYS A 300 7.93 23.63 13.13
CA LYS A 300 6.69 23.79 13.92
C LYS A 300 6.55 25.19 14.50
N ALA A 301 7.63 25.77 15.02
CA ALA A 301 7.61 27.13 15.56
C ALA A 301 7.23 28.16 14.48
N THR A 302 7.77 28.04 13.26
CA THR A 302 7.41 28.93 12.14
C THR A 302 5.98 28.73 11.61
N GLU A 303 5.41 27.53 11.69
CA GLU A 303 4.00 27.29 11.31
C GLU A 303 3.00 27.83 12.34
N GLU A 304 3.38 27.84 13.63
CA GLU A 304 2.58 28.44 14.70
C GLU A 304 2.63 29.98 14.63
N GLU A 305 3.81 30.57 14.40
CA GLU A 305 3.96 32.02 14.20
C GLU A 305 3.19 32.53 12.95
N GLY A 306 3.14 31.75 11.86
CA GLY A 306 2.37 32.09 10.66
C GLY A 306 0.85 31.98 10.81
N ARG A 307 0.35 31.18 11.77
CA ARG A 307 -1.09 31.06 12.07
C ARG A 307 -1.61 32.21 12.93
N ASP A 308 -0.74 32.80 13.76
CA ASP A 308 -1.11 33.95 14.58
C ASP A 308 -1.23 35.25 13.76
N GLU A 309 -0.63 35.32 12.57
CA GLU A 309 -0.75 36.47 11.66
C GLU A 309 -1.99 36.42 10.73
N GLU A 310 -2.53 35.24 10.41
CA GLU A 310 -3.73 35.09 9.56
C GLU A 310 -5.06 35.17 10.36
N GLY A 311 -5.01 35.26 11.69
CA GLY A 311 -6.17 35.27 12.58
C GLY A 311 -6.94 36.60 12.69
N ASN A 312 -6.68 37.61 11.84
CA ASN A 312 -7.22 38.96 12.02
C ASN A 312 -7.90 39.59 10.79
N GLU A 313 -8.58 38.79 9.96
CA GLU A 313 -9.61 39.28 9.03
C GLU A 313 -10.93 38.51 9.22
N GLU A 314 -11.73 38.94 10.20
CA GLU A 314 -13.18 38.67 10.21
C GLU A 314 -13.86 39.59 9.18
N VAL A 315 -14.42 39.02 8.11
CA VAL A 315 -15.58 39.60 7.42
C VAL A 315 -16.58 38.50 7.09
N SER A 316 -17.79 38.73 7.60
CA SER A 316 -19.04 38.02 7.42
C SER A 316 -19.48 37.87 5.95
N ARG A 317 -20.10 36.72 5.63
CA ARG A 317 -21.29 36.63 4.75
C ARG A 317 -21.89 35.22 4.69
N ASP A 318 -23.08 35.14 5.27
CA ASP A 318 -24.33 34.53 4.79
C ASP A 318 -24.36 33.08 4.30
N GLU A 319 -25.14 32.33 5.09
CA GLU A 319 -25.75 31.04 4.82
C GLU A 319 -26.62 31.07 3.55
N GLU A 320 -26.53 30.05 2.70
CA GLU A 320 -27.69 29.35 2.13
C GLU A 320 -27.26 28.00 1.52
N GLY A 321 -28.10 27.01 1.74
CA GLY A 321 -27.77 25.59 1.77
C GLY A 321 -27.53 24.87 0.44
N ASN A 322 -26.89 23.70 0.56
CA ASN A 322 -27.35 22.51 -0.14
C ASN A 322 -26.89 21.24 0.60
N GLU A 323 -27.84 20.56 1.23
CA GLU A 323 -27.72 19.17 1.70
C GLU A 323 -27.83 18.24 0.50
N GLU A 324 -26.91 17.27 0.36
CA GLU A 324 -27.27 15.84 0.27
C GLU A 324 -26.01 14.94 0.11
N ILE A 325 -25.73 14.21 1.20
CA ILE A 325 -25.49 12.76 1.32
C ILE A 325 -24.34 12.10 0.50
N SER A 326 -23.27 11.74 1.21
CA SER A 326 -22.89 10.33 1.40
C SER A 326 -22.02 10.17 2.67
N ARG A 327 -22.68 9.87 3.78
CA ARG A 327 -22.09 9.23 4.96
C ARG A 327 -22.14 7.71 4.77
N ASP A 328 -21.42 6.99 5.62
CA ASP A 328 -21.17 5.53 5.66
C ASP A 328 -19.85 5.22 4.93
N GLU A 329 -18.76 4.72 5.54
CA GLU A 329 -18.61 3.78 6.65
C GLU A 329 -17.31 4.10 7.44
N GLU A 330 -17.41 4.88 8.53
CA GLU A 330 -16.36 4.97 9.56
C GLU A 330 -17.01 4.60 10.89
N GLY A 331 -16.69 3.41 11.40
CA GLY A 331 -17.11 3.01 12.73
C GLY A 331 -17.60 1.58 12.83
N ASN A 332 -16.74 0.59 12.55
CA ASN A 332 -16.76 -0.65 13.33
C ASN A 332 -15.54 -1.59 13.18
N GLU A 333 -14.37 -1.13 12.70
CA GLU A 333 -13.28 -2.06 12.34
C GLU A 333 -12.14 -2.19 13.37
N GLU A 334 -12.08 -1.35 14.40
CA GLU A 334 -11.05 -1.44 15.46
C GLU A 334 -11.36 -2.48 16.56
N ALA A 335 -12.56 -3.06 16.58
CA ALA A 335 -12.98 -3.98 17.65
C ALA A 335 -12.44 -5.41 17.52
N ILE A 336 -12.03 -5.84 16.32
CA ILE A 336 -11.72 -7.28 16.07
C ILE A 336 -10.31 -7.67 16.54
N ILE A 337 -9.41 -6.71 16.82
CA ILE A 337 -8.03 -7.01 17.21
C ILE A 337 -7.83 -7.04 18.74
N LYS A 338 -8.73 -6.42 19.53
CA LYS A 338 -8.56 -6.30 20.99
C LYS A 338 -9.15 -7.44 21.85
N GLU A 339 -9.98 -8.32 21.33
CA GLU A 339 -10.56 -9.43 22.12
C GLU A 339 -9.69 -10.69 22.20
N SER A 340 -8.48 -10.70 21.61
CA SER A 340 -7.58 -11.87 21.67
C SER A 340 -6.61 -11.87 22.87
N HIS A 341 -6.70 -10.90 23.76
CA HIS A 341 -5.96 -10.85 25.02
C HIS A 341 -6.89 -10.43 26.14
N ILE A 342 -7.49 -11.41 26.83
CA ILE A 342 -7.85 -11.45 28.26
C ILE A 342 -8.93 -12.53 28.37
N GLU A 343 -8.51 -13.76 28.65
CA GLU A 343 -9.25 -14.67 29.55
C GLU A 343 -8.36 -15.89 29.82
N GLY A 344 -7.66 -15.83 30.95
CA GLY A 344 -6.70 -16.86 31.36
C GLY A 344 -6.33 -16.77 32.83
N THR A 345 -7.29 -16.41 33.70
CA THR A 345 -7.11 -16.50 35.16
C THR A 345 -8.38 -17.03 35.81
N GLY A 346 -8.39 -18.31 36.22
CA GLY A 346 -9.62 -18.89 36.77
C GLY A 346 -9.56 -20.35 37.26
N LYS A 347 -8.56 -20.70 38.07
CA LYS A 347 -8.64 -21.53 39.30
C LYS A 347 -9.73 -22.63 39.42
N ARG A 348 -9.30 -23.88 39.66
CA ARG A 348 -9.83 -24.95 40.58
C ARG A 348 -8.83 -26.13 40.48
N ARG A 349 -8.05 -26.59 41.48
CA ARG A 349 -8.32 -27.12 42.84
C ARG A 349 -9.50 -28.08 42.90
N GLY A 350 -9.20 -29.33 43.26
CA GLY A 350 -10.13 -30.25 43.93
C GLY A 350 -10.10 -31.67 43.36
N ASP A 351 -9.43 -32.53 44.12
CA ASP A 351 -9.47 -34.01 44.17
C ASP A 351 -8.91 -34.86 43.02
#